data_AF-G7NCU6-F1
#
_entry.id   AF-G7NCU6-F1
#
_cell.length_a   1.000
_cell.length_b   1.000
_cell.length_c   1.000
_cell.angle_alpha   90.00
_cell.angle_beta   90.00
_cell.angle_gamma   90.00
#
_symmetry.space_group_name_H-M   'P 1'
#
loop_
_entity.id
_entity.type
_entity.pdbx_description
1 polymer ?
#
loop_
_entity_poly.entity_id
_entity_poly.type
_entity_poly.pdbx_seq_one_letter_code
_entity_poly.pdbx_strand_id
1 'polypeptide(L)'
;MKLLMVLMLAALPLHCYAGSGCQLLEDVVAKTLDPEVSVPEFQQYVQEFTDSEAAKNAVGEFKQCFLNQSNETLQNFDLMMVINFIFFLMCPLKSL
;
A
#
# COMPACT_ATOMS: atom_id res chain seq x y z
N MET A 1 -33.76 -13.86 -0.23
CA MET A 1 -32.80 -13.23 -1.17
C MET A 1 -32.62 -11.72 -0.95
N LYS A 2 -33.65 -10.92 -0.62
CA LYS A 2 -33.49 -9.48 -0.32
C LYS A 2 -32.61 -9.18 0.91
N LEU A 3 -32.79 -9.93 2.00
CA LEU A 3 -32.02 -9.76 3.25
C LEU A 3 -30.52 -10.03 3.08
N LEU A 4 -30.15 -11.07 2.33
CA LEU A 4 -28.74 -11.34 2.00
C LEU A 4 -28.12 -10.21 1.19
N MET A 5 -28.85 -9.65 0.23
CA MET A 5 -28.39 -8.52 -0.57
C MET A 5 -28.16 -7.26 0.28
N VAL A 6 -29.06 -6.97 1.22
CA VAL A 6 -28.92 -5.86 2.16
C VAL A 6 -27.73 -6.05 3.09
N LEU A 7 -27.50 -7.27 3.59
CA LEU A 7 -26.33 -7.59 4.44
C LEU A 7 -25.01 -7.45 3.68
N MET A 8 -24.95 -7.92 2.43
CA MET A 8 -23.77 -7.77 1.57
C MET A 8 -23.46 -6.29 1.28
N LEU A 9 -24.48 -5.50 0.98
CA LEU A 9 -24.34 -4.05 0.75
C LEU A 9 -23.94 -3.28 2.01
N ALA A 10 -24.37 -3.71 3.20
CA ALA A 10 -23.95 -3.12 4.47
C ALA A 10 -22.52 -3.52 4.86
N ALA A 11 -22.07 -4.70 4.44
CA ALA A 11 -20.70 -5.16 4.67
C ALA A 11 -19.70 -4.53 3.68
N LEU A 12 -20.12 -4.16 2.46
CA LEU A 12 -19.25 -3.56 1.44
C LEU A 12 -18.46 -2.33 1.96
N PRO A 13 -19.08 -1.32 2.61
CA PRO A 13 -18.36 -0.18 3.18
C PRO A 13 -17.29 -0.58 4.21
N LEU A 14 -17.53 -1.65 4.98
CA LEU A 14 -16.57 -2.15 5.98
C LEU A 14 -15.38 -2.86 5.30
N HIS A 15 -15.62 -3.55 4.19
CA HIS A 15 -14.55 -4.17 3.38
C HIS A 15 -13.75 -3.10 2.61
N CYS A 16 -14.41 -2.02 2.18
CA CYS A 16 -13.75 -0.85 1.59
C CYS A 16 -12.95 0.00 2.58
N TYR A 17 -12.97 -0.35 3.87
CA TYR A 17 -12.16 0.30 4.90
C TYR A 17 -11.05 -0.62 5.44
N ALA A 18 -11.01 -1.89 4.99
CA ALA A 18 -9.93 -2.79 5.30
C ALA A 18 -8.72 -2.39 4.43
N GLY A 19 -7.59 -2.09 5.08
CA GLY A 19 -6.32 -1.81 4.42
C GLY A 19 -5.77 -3.05 3.68
N SER A 20 -4.46 -3.15 3.61
CA SER A 20 -3.80 -4.31 2.99
C SER A 20 -3.99 -5.63 3.74
N GLY A 21 -4.35 -5.56 5.03
CA GLY A 21 -4.36 -6.71 5.93
C GLY A 21 -2.96 -7.15 6.39
N CYS A 22 -1.91 -6.40 6.01
CA CYS A 22 -0.52 -6.63 6.39
C CYS A 22 0.12 -5.32 6.87
N GLN A 23 0.27 -5.17 8.19
CA GLN A 23 0.82 -3.95 8.79
C GLN A 23 2.21 -3.59 8.24
N LEU A 24 3.07 -4.60 8.04
CA LEU A 24 4.41 -4.40 7.47
C LEU A 24 4.36 -3.75 6.08
N LEU A 25 3.42 -4.17 5.23
CA LEU A 25 3.28 -3.60 3.89
C LEU A 25 2.75 -2.16 3.95
N GLU A 26 1.78 -1.90 4.82
CA GLU A 26 1.26 -0.56 5.08
C GLU A 26 2.36 0.39 5.56
N ASP A 27 3.19 -0.05 6.50
CA ASP A 27 4.29 0.75 7.04
C ASP A 27 5.37 1.03 5.98
N VAL A 28 5.69 0.04 5.12
CA VAL A 28 6.62 0.22 3.98
C VAL A 28 6.07 1.25 3.00
N VAL A 29 4.78 1.19 2.66
CA VAL A 29 4.15 2.18 1.77
C VAL A 29 4.18 3.57 2.41
N ALA A 30 3.77 3.69 3.67
CA ALA A 30 3.77 4.96 4.40
C ALA A 30 5.17 5.59 4.41
N LYS A 31 6.22 4.82 4.75
CA LYS A 31 7.61 5.30 4.74
C LYS A 31 8.16 5.58 3.34
N THR A 32 7.65 4.90 2.31
CA THR A 32 8.00 5.21 0.91
C THR A 32 7.48 6.59 0.52
N LEU A 33 6.24 6.91 0.90
CA LEU A 33 5.57 8.16 0.55
C LEU A 33 5.97 9.36 1.43
N ASP A 34 6.45 9.11 2.64
CA ASP A 34 6.83 10.17 3.59
C ASP A 34 8.09 10.95 3.10
N PRO A 35 7.98 12.25 2.80
CA PRO A 35 9.13 13.06 2.38
C PRO A 35 10.16 13.30 3.48
N GLU A 36 9.80 13.13 4.75
CA GLU A 36 10.72 13.31 5.88
C GLU A 36 11.63 12.09 6.09
N VAL A 37 11.26 10.93 5.54
CA VAL A 37 12.08 9.72 5.58
C VAL A 37 13.17 9.82 4.50
N SER A 38 14.42 9.87 4.93
CA SER A 38 15.58 9.94 4.03
C SER A 38 15.83 8.61 3.29
N VAL A 39 16.56 8.65 2.17
CA VAL A 39 16.96 7.44 1.42
C VAL A 39 17.72 6.44 2.28
N PRO A 40 18.76 6.82 3.05
CA PRO A 40 19.48 5.87 3.91
C PRO A 40 18.60 5.28 5.02
N GLU A 41 17.72 6.09 5.61
CA GLU A 41 16.76 5.61 6.62
C GLU A 41 15.81 4.58 6.03
N PHE A 42 15.28 4.82 4.83
CA PHE A 42 14.40 3.86 4.15
C PHE A 42 15.14 2.56 3.80
N GLN A 43 16.36 2.65 3.25
CA GLN A 43 17.18 1.47 2.95
C GLN A 43 17.47 0.64 4.21
N GLN A 44 17.74 1.31 5.33
CA GLN A 44 17.92 0.63 6.62
C GLN A 44 16.62 -0.03 7.09
N TYR A 45 15.47 0.63 6.91
CA TYR A 45 14.18 0.09 7.31
C TYR A 45 13.82 -1.21 6.57
N VAL A 46 14.09 -1.29 5.26
CA VAL A 46 13.78 -2.48 4.45
C VAL A 46 14.95 -3.47 4.32
N GLN A 47 16.02 -3.30 5.09
CA GLN A 47 17.27 -4.04 4.90
C GLN A 47 17.11 -5.56 4.94
N GLU A 48 16.17 -6.07 5.76
CA GLU A 48 15.85 -7.49 5.91
C GLU A 48 15.27 -8.13 4.63
N PHE A 49 14.85 -7.31 3.66
CA PHE A 49 14.33 -7.74 2.35
C PHE A 49 15.31 -7.50 1.21
N THR A 50 16.53 -7.04 1.52
CA THR A 50 17.54 -6.63 0.53
C THR A 50 18.85 -7.39 0.74
N ASP A 51 18.89 -8.64 0.28
CA ASP A 51 20.03 -9.55 0.52
C ASP A 51 21.27 -9.26 -0.35
N SER A 52 21.24 -8.23 -1.18
CA SER A 52 22.36 -7.86 -2.05
C SER A 52 22.53 -6.35 -2.16
N GLU A 53 23.75 -5.92 -2.47
CA GLU A 53 24.04 -4.51 -2.75
C GLU A 53 23.24 -3.98 -3.94
N ALA A 54 22.98 -4.83 -4.94
CA ALA A 54 22.11 -4.46 -6.07
C ALA A 54 20.68 -4.16 -5.61
N ALA A 55 20.11 -4.98 -4.71
CA ALA A 55 18.78 -4.76 -4.15
C ALA A 55 18.74 -3.49 -3.28
N LYS A 56 19.75 -3.27 -2.44
CA LYS A 56 19.86 -2.05 -1.63
C LYS A 56 19.93 -0.79 -2.50
N ASN A 57 20.73 -0.81 -3.57
CA ASN A 57 20.83 0.30 -4.51
C ASN A 57 19.49 0.56 -5.22
N ALA A 58 18.82 -0.49 -5.69
CA ALA A 58 17.51 -0.38 -6.32
C ALA A 58 16.46 0.20 -5.38
N VAL A 59 16.45 -0.19 -4.10
CA VAL A 59 15.60 0.39 -3.07
C VAL A 59 15.91 1.88 -2.84
N GLY A 60 17.18 2.26 -2.89
CA GLY A 60 17.61 3.65 -2.77
C GLY A 60 17.09 4.51 -3.94
N GLU A 61 17.27 4.03 -5.17
CA GLU A 61 16.73 4.67 -6.38
C GLU A 61 15.19 4.74 -6.34
N PHE A 62 14.54 3.67 -5.88
CA PHE A 62 13.10 3.61 -5.69
C PHE A 62 12.62 4.71 -4.73
N LYS A 63 13.22 4.84 -3.55
CA LYS A 63 12.85 5.92 -2.61
C LYS A 63 13.12 7.30 -3.19
N GLN A 64 14.26 7.50 -3.86
CA GLN A 64 14.57 8.78 -4.50
C GLN A 64 13.55 9.16 -5.58
N CYS A 65 13.01 8.19 -6.31
CA CYS A 65 11.95 8.42 -7.29
C CYS A 65 10.70 9.03 -6.64
N PHE A 66 10.29 8.53 -5.47
CA PHE A 66 9.16 9.07 -4.71
C PHE A 66 9.44 10.45 -4.12
N LEU A 67 10.65 10.70 -3.61
CA LEU A 67 11.05 12.03 -3.14
C LEU A 67 11.05 13.09 -4.26
N ASN A 68 11.20 12.66 -5.51
CA ASN A 68 11.12 13.54 -6.68
C ASN A 68 9.68 13.78 -7.16
N GLN A 69 8.67 13.11 -6.59
CA GLN A 69 7.27 13.31 -6.98
C GLN A 69 6.64 14.53 -6.30
N SER A 70 5.58 15.05 -6.90
CA SER A 70 4.77 16.09 -6.28
C SER A 70 3.93 15.54 -5.12
N ASN A 71 3.57 16.39 -4.16
CA ASN A 71 2.67 15.99 -3.06
C ASN A 71 1.32 15.46 -3.57
N GLU A 72 0.78 16.03 -4.65
CA GLU A 72 -0.44 15.53 -5.30
C GLU A 72 -0.26 14.11 -5.83
N THR A 73 0.87 13.83 -6.48
CA THR A 73 1.20 12.48 -6.97
C THR A 73 1.33 11.48 -5.83
N LEU A 74 1.98 11.86 -4.73
CA LEU A 74 2.13 11.01 -3.54
C LEU A 74 0.78 10.69 -2.90
N GLN A 75 -0.11 11.68 -2.77
CA GLN A 75 -1.48 11.49 -2.28
C GLN A 75 -2.30 10.59 -3.20
N ASN A 76 -2.18 10.77 -4.52
CA ASN A 76 -2.87 9.90 -5.47
C ASN A 76 -2.36 8.45 -5.42
N PHE A 77 -1.06 8.25 -5.17
CA PHE A 77 -0.49 6.92 -4.99
C PHE A 77 -1.00 6.24 -3.71
N ASP A 78 -1.10 6.98 -2.61
CA ASP A 78 -1.67 6.48 -1.34
C ASP A 78 -3.11 5.98 -1.56
N LEU A 79 -3.95 6.78 -2.22
CA LEU A 79 -5.30 6.40 -2.60
C LEU A 79 -5.34 5.17 -3.52
N MET A 80 -4.44 5.10 -4.51
CA MET A 80 -4.32 3.95 -5.41
C MET A 80 -3.99 2.67 -4.65
N MET A 81 -3.11 2.74 -3.64
CA MET A 81 -2.74 1.58 -2.83
C MET A 81 -3.94 1.09 -2.01
N VAL A 82 -4.68 2.00 -1.36
CA VAL A 82 -5.91 1.67 -0.63
C VAL A 82 -6.96 1.02 -1.53
N ILE A 83 -7.19 1.57 -2.73
CA ILE A 83 -8.19 1.03 -3.69
C ILE A 83 -7.81 -0.38 -4.19
N ASN A 84 -6.53 -0.64 -4.47
CA ASN A 84 -6.09 -1.95 -4.94
C ASN A 84 -6.29 -3.06 -3.89
N PHE A 85 -6.00 -2.79 -2.62
CA PHE A 85 -6.22 -3.78 -1.55
C PHE A 85 -7.69 -4.15 -1.38
N ILE A 86 -8.58 -3.14 -1.44
CA ILE A 86 -10.02 -3.36 -1.42
C ILE A 86 -10.47 -4.23 -2.60
N PHE A 87 -9.94 -3.97 -3.80
CA PHE A 87 -10.31 -4.75 -4.99
C PHE A 87 -9.86 -6.22 -4.90
N PHE A 88 -8.65 -6.50 -4.37
CA PHE A 88 -8.19 -7.87 -4.12
C PHE A 88 -9.04 -8.59 -3.07
N LEU A 89 -9.48 -7.91 -2.01
CA LEU A 89 -10.40 -8.45 -1.00
C LEU A 89 -11.83 -8.64 -1.51
N MET A 90 -12.26 -7.87 -2.52
CA MET A 90 -13.55 -8.06 -3.21
C MET A 90 -13.51 -9.12 -4.32
N CYS A 91 -12.32 -9.50 -4.82
CA CYS A 91 -12.17 -10.56 -5.82
C CYS A 91 -12.72 -11.94 -5.36
N PRO A 92 -12.54 -12.41 -4.11
CA PRO A 92 -13.20 -13.62 -3.63
C PRO A 92 -14.72 -13.48 -3.47
N LEU A 93 -15.26 -12.27 -3.32
CA LEU A 93 -16.71 -12.01 -3.23
C LEU A 93 -17.43 -12.04 -4.59
N LYS A 94 -16.70 -11.89 -5.70
CA LYS A 94 -17.26 -12.03 -7.07
C LYS A 94 -17.46 -13.49 -7.46
N SER A 95 -16.83 -14.43 -6.75
CA SER A 95 -16.81 -15.85 -7.09
C SER A 95 -17.81 -16.69 -6.28
N LEU A 96 -18.70 -16.06 -5.50
CA LEU A 96 -19.77 -16.70 -4.72
C LEU A 96 -21.17 -16.36 -5.25
#